data_AF-A0A7S0PKZ8-F1
#
_entry.id   AF-A0A7S0PKZ8-F1
#
_cell.length_a   1.000
_cell.length_b   1.000
_cell.length_c   1.000
_cell.angle_alpha   90.00
_cell.angle_beta   90.00
_cell.angle_gamma   90.00
#
_symmetry.space_group_name_H-M   'P 1'
#
loop_
_entity.id
_entity.type
_entity.pdbx_description
1 polymer ?
#
loop_
_entity_poly.entity_id
_entity_poly.type
_entity_poly.pdbx_seq_one_letter_code
_entity_poly.pdbx_strand_id
1 'polypeptide(L)'
;RCYEGNSIYDTSGCPQASTITFPVGEYNYGGSPFKCSITGGYRYRGSLYPDFQGVYFFADYCSNQIGTLTFSGGSWNMTFNGPFSGNIATFGEDANKELYAAGISNG
;
A
#
# COMPACT_ATOMS: atom_id res chain seq x y z
N ARG A 1 -16.64 -15.67 -9.38
CA ARG A 1 -15.38 -15.10 -8.80
C ARG A 1 -15.60 -15.05 -7.30
N CYS A 2 -14.75 -15.66 -6.48
CA CYS A 2 -15.11 -15.88 -5.07
C CYS A 2 -15.12 -14.58 -4.24
N TYR A 3 -14.07 -13.76 -4.38
CA TYR A 3 -13.85 -12.57 -3.57
C TYR A 3 -13.24 -11.42 -4.39
N GLU A 4 -13.47 -10.19 -3.95
CA GLU A 4 -12.73 -8.99 -4.33
C GLU A 4 -12.11 -8.40 -3.05
N GLY A 5 -10.78 -8.52 -2.91
CA GLY A 5 -10.15 -8.34 -1.60
C GLY A 5 -10.69 -9.34 -0.60
N ASN A 6 -11.20 -8.84 0.53
CA ASN A 6 -11.89 -9.60 1.57
C ASN A 6 -13.41 -9.65 1.37
N SER A 7 -13.94 -8.90 0.39
CA SER A 7 -15.37 -8.83 0.12
C SER A 7 -15.84 -10.05 -0.66
N ILE A 8 -16.97 -10.64 -0.25
CA ILE A 8 -17.60 -11.76 -0.95
C ILE A 8 -18.21 -11.25 -2.25
N TYR A 9 -17.95 -11.95 -3.37
CA TYR A 9 -18.57 -11.66 -4.66
C TYR A 9 -19.56 -12.76 -5.07
N ASP A 10 -19.08 -13.96 -5.38
CA ASP A 10 -19.90 -15.14 -5.72
C ASP A 10 -19.18 -16.42 -5.30
N THR A 11 -19.74 -17.11 -4.31
CA THR A 11 -19.13 -18.29 -3.67
C THR A 11 -19.49 -19.62 -4.35
N SER A 12 -20.26 -19.59 -5.45
CA SER A 12 -20.65 -20.78 -6.18
C SER A 12 -19.43 -21.53 -6.72
N GLY A 13 -19.17 -22.72 -6.20
CA GLY A 13 -18.00 -23.54 -6.59
C GLY A 13 -16.66 -23.06 -6.04
N CYS A 14 -16.66 -22.24 -4.98
CA CYS A 14 -15.43 -21.71 -4.38
C CYS A 14 -14.83 -22.65 -3.32
N PRO A 15 -13.49 -22.65 -3.15
CA PRO A 15 -12.84 -23.30 -2.01
C PRO A 15 -13.36 -22.75 -0.68
N GLN A 16 -13.25 -23.55 0.37
CA GLN A 16 -13.57 -23.08 1.73
C GLN A 16 -12.70 -21.87 2.08
N ALA A 17 -13.30 -20.82 2.66
CA ALA A 17 -12.58 -19.58 2.96
C ALA A 17 -11.32 -19.79 3.82
N SER A 18 -11.33 -20.78 4.72
CA SER A 18 -10.18 -21.11 5.58
C SER A 18 -8.98 -21.69 4.83
N THR A 19 -9.14 -22.11 3.56
CA THR A 19 -8.03 -22.57 2.71
C THR A 19 -7.49 -21.45 1.82
N ILE A 20 -8.00 -20.23 1.96
CA ILE A 20 -7.62 -19.06 1.17
C ILE A 20 -6.82 -18.11 2.05
N THR A 21 -5.69 -17.62 1.52
CA THR A 21 -4.92 -16.54 2.15
C THR A 21 -5.47 -15.20 1.66
N PHE A 22 -6.11 -14.47 2.56
CA PHE A 22 -6.63 -13.13 2.29
C PHE A 22 -5.53 -12.06 2.33
N PRO A 23 -5.71 -10.94 1.60
CA PRO A 23 -4.79 -9.81 1.68
C PRO A 23 -4.73 -9.23 3.09
N VAL A 24 -3.53 -8.79 3.49
CA VAL A 24 -3.30 -8.14 4.79
C VAL A 24 -3.77 -6.68 4.83
N GLY A 25 -4.08 -6.10 3.68
CA GLY A 25 -4.59 -4.75 3.54
C GLY A 25 -5.32 -4.59 2.21
N GLU A 26 -6.43 -3.87 2.25
CA GLU A 26 -7.23 -3.51 1.09
C GLU A 26 -7.69 -2.05 1.22
N TYR A 27 -8.03 -1.44 0.10
CA TYR A 27 -8.57 -0.09 0.07
C TYR A 27 -9.54 0.04 -1.11
N ASN A 28 -10.49 0.96 -1.00
CA ASN A 28 -11.54 1.12 -2.01
C ASN A 28 -11.08 2.03 -3.15
N TYR A 29 -11.39 1.62 -4.38
CA TYR A 29 -11.37 2.50 -5.55
C TYR A 29 -12.47 3.57 -5.42
N GLY A 30 -12.16 4.82 -5.78
CA GLY A 30 -13.07 5.97 -5.68
C GLY A 30 -12.94 6.73 -4.36
N GLY A 31 -14.08 7.19 -3.82
CA GLY A 31 -14.16 7.92 -2.55
C GLY A 31 -13.72 9.39 -2.61
N SER A 32 -13.52 9.97 -1.43
CA SER A 32 -13.02 11.35 -1.23
C SER A 32 -11.97 11.34 -0.11
N PRO A 33 -10.67 11.61 -0.40
CA PRO A 33 -10.12 11.93 -1.71
C PRO A 33 -10.25 10.77 -2.70
N PHE A 34 -10.37 11.08 -3.99
CA PHE A 34 -10.52 10.09 -5.05
C PHE A 34 -9.23 9.26 -5.19
N LYS A 35 -9.37 7.94 -5.03
CA LYS A 35 -8.30 6.95 -5.14
C LYS A 35 -8.51 6.07 -6.35
N CYS A 36 -7.46 5.74 -7.08
CA CYS A 36 -7.62 5.07 -8.37
C CYS A 36 -6.51 4.10 -8.76
N SER A 37 -5.30 4.27 -8.23
CA SER A 37 -4.13 3.57 -8.76
C SER A 37 -3.03 3.54 -7.71
N ILE A 38 -2.74 2.33 -7.22
CA ILE A 38 -1.58 2.11 -6.35
C ILE A 38 -0.31 2.16 -7.19
N THR A 39 0.69 2.87 -6.68
CA THR A 39 2.05 2.90 -7.22
C THR A 39 3.07 2.51 -6.15
N GLY A 40 4.19 1.94 -6.59
CA GLY A 40 5.26 1.51 -5.70
C GLY A 40 5.00 0.18 -5.00
N GLY A 41 5.32 0.13 -3.70
CA GLY A 41 5.32 -1.09 -2.89
C GLY A 41 6.71 -1.49 -2.42
N TYR A 42 7.16 -0.95 -1.29
CA TYR A 42 8.51 -1.15 -0.75
C TYR A 42 8.47 -1.35 0.76
N ARG A 43 9.33 -2.24 1.29
CA ARG A 43 9.47 -2.42 2.73
C ARG A 43 10.76 -1.75 3.19
N TYR A 44 10.64 -0.69 3.96
CA TYR A 44 11.79 0.10 4.39
C TYR A 44 12.76 -0.73 5.24
N ARG A 45 14.05 -0.59 4.91
CA ARG A 45 15.17 -1.34 5.52
C ARG A 45 16.37 -0.46 5.87
N GLY A 46 16.33 0.82 5.54
CA GLY A 46 17.39 1.78 5.81
C GLY A 46 17.58 2.06 7.29
N SER A 47 18.77 2.52 7.66
CA SER A 47 19.11 2.81 9.06
C SER A 47 18.82 4.26 9.46
N LEU A 48 18.59 5.17 8.51
CA LEU A 48 18.42 6.59 8.79
C LEU A 48 17.12 6.91 9.53
N TYR A 49 16.05 6.16 9.27
CA TYR A 49 14.75 6.31 9.91
C TYR A 49 14.37 5.02 10.66
N PRO A 50 14.85 4.82 11.91
CA PRO A 50 14.58 3.60 12.67
C PRO A 50 13.09 3.27 12.83
N ASP A 51 12.24 4.29 12.97
CA ASP A 51 10.78 4.12 13.13
C ASP A 51 10.09 3.58 11.87
N PHE A 52 10.75 3.63 10.72
CA PHE A 52 10.23 3.08 9.47
C PHE A 52 10.66 1.64 9.25
N GLN A 53 11.50 1.07 10.12
CA GLN A 53 12.00 -0.28 9.95
C GLN A 53 10.87 -1.30 9.81
N GLY A 54 10.82 -1.93 8.63
CA GLY A 54 9.84 -2.94 8.32
C GLY A 54 8.45 -2.44 7.95
N VAL A 55 8.22 -1.12 7.92
CA VAL A 55 6.99 -0.50 7.39
C VAL A 55 6.94 -0.71 5.87
N TYR A 56 5.77 -1.07 5.35
CA TYR A 56 5.53 -1.18 3.92
C TYR A 56 4.90 0.10 3.38
N PHE A 57 5.52 0.70 2.37
CA PHE A 57 5.13 1.96 1.74
C PHE A 57 4.60 1.73 0.33
N PHE A 58 3.54 2.45 -0.01
CA PHE A 58 2.98 2.56 -1.35
C PHE A 58 2.41 3.97 -1.52
N ALA A 59 1.95 4.33 -2.71
CA ALA A 59 1.20 5.57 -2.92
C ALA A 59 -0.08 5.30 -3.71
N ASP A 60 -1.04 6.23 -3.61
CA ASP A 60 -2.11 6.34 -4.60
C ASP A 60 -1.85 7.57 -5.49
N TYR A 61 -1.76 7.32 -6.79
CA TYR A 61 -1.39 8.31 -7.79
C TYR A 61 -2.44 9.44 -7.92
N CYS A 62 -3.73 9.10 -7.81
CA CYS A 62 -4.82 10.07 -7.97
C CYS A 62 -4.96 10.98 -6.75
N SER A 63 -4.87 10.41 -5.54
CA SER A 63 -5.00 11.19 -4.31
C SER A 63 -3.69 11.86 -3.88
N ASN A 64 -2.56 11.52 -4.51
CA ASN A 64 -1.21 11.88 -4.08
C ASN A 64 -0.92 11.52 -2.61
N GLN A 65 -1.54 10.46 -2.09
CA GLN A 65 -1.29 10.03 -0.72
C GLN A 65 -0.27 8.90 -0.69
N ILE A 66 0.63 8.92 0.29
CA ILE A 66 1.48 7.77 0.61
C ILE A 66 0.72 6.91 1.62
N GLY A 67 0.47 5.67 1.25
CA GLY A 67 -0.07 4.64 2.12
C GLY A 67 1.04 3.90 2.85
N THR A 68 0.80 3.55 4.12
CA THR A 68 1.69 2.66 4.87
C THR A 68 0.93 1.49 5.46
N LEU A 69 1.58 0.33 5.52
CA LEU A 69 1.13 -0.86 6.23
C LEU A 69 2.15 -1.21 7.31
N THR A 70 1.69 -1.26 8.56
CA THR A 70 2.50 -1.62 9.72
C THR A 70 1.91 -2.83 10.43
N PHE A 71 2.78 -3.76 10.85
CA PHE A 71 2.36 -4.89 11.66
C PHE A 71 2.64 -4.60 13.14
N SER A 72 1.59 -4.49 13.94
CA SER A 72 1.69 -4.20 15.37
C SER A 72 0.60 -4.97 16.14
N GLY A 73 0.96 -5.53 17.29
CA GLY A 73 0.00 -6.23 18.16
C GLY A 73 -0.72 -7.41 17.48
N GLY A 74 -0.08 -8.07 16.52
CA GLY A 74 -0.69 -9.20 15.79
C GLY A 74 -1.61 -8.81 14.63
N SER A 75 -1.73 -7.51 14.31
CA SER A 75 -2.60 -7.00 13.25
C SER A 75 -1.86 -6.07 12.30
N TRP A 76 -2.30 -6.04 11.05
CA TRP A 76 -1.85 -5.08 10.05
C TRP A 76 -2.70 -3.81 10.11
N ASN A 77 -2.05 -2.65 10.09
CA ASN A 77 -2.71 -1.35 10.16
C ASN A 77 -2.34 -0.54 8.91
N MET A 78 -3.34 -0.05 8.20
CA MET A 78 -3.16 0.80 7.02
C MET A 78 -3.40 2.27 7.37
N THR A 79 -2.50 3.16 6.98
CA THR A 79 -2.69 4.61 7.11
C THR A 79 -2.33 5.31 5.80
N PHE A 80 -2.92 6.48 5.56
CA PHE A 80 -2.60 7.34 4.42
C PHE A 80 -2.14 8.70 4.92
N ASN A 81 -1.06 9.22 4.34
CA ASN A 81 -0.50 10.54 4.62
C ASN A 81 -0.48 11.38 3.33
N GLY A 82 -0.54 12.70 3.47
CA GLY A 82 -0.59 13.65 2.35
C GLY A 82 -1.91 14.44 2.29
N PRO A 83 -2.24 15.05 1.14
CA PRO A 83 -1.63 14.83 -0.18
C PRO A 83 -0.22 15.43 -0.30
N PHE A 84 0.62 14.74 -1.05
CA PHE A 84 1.93 15.23 -1.50
C PHE A 84 1.80 15.85 -2.90
N SER A 85 2.87 16.45 -3.40
CA SER A 85 2.99 16.86 -4.80
C SER A 85 3.75 15.81 -5.61
N GLY A 86 3.66 15.88 -6.94
CA GLY A 86 4.53 15.09 -7.82
C GLY A 86 3.85 13.97 -8.60
N ASN A 87 2.63 13.55 -8.22
CA ASN A 87 2.02 12.33 -8.77
C ASN A 87 2.96 11.14 -8.60
N ILE A 88 3.20 10.77 -7.34
CA ILE A 88 4.15 9.73 -6.95
C ILE A 88 3.86 8.46 -7.75
N ALA A 89 4.78 8.11 -8.64
CA ALA A 89 4.61 7.03 -9.60
C ALA A 89 5.43 5.79 -9.25
N THR A 90 6.48 5.95 -8.44
CA THR A 90 7.27 4.84 -7.92
C THR A 90 8.03 5.26 -6.67
N PHE A 91 8.66 4.26 -6.04
CA PHE A 91 9.73 4.46 -5.08
C PHE A 91 10.98 3.72 -5.58
N GLY A 92 12.10 3.94 -4.92
CA GLY A 92 13.36 3.24 -5.15
C GLY A 92 14.21 3.23 -3.89
N GLU A 93 15.15 2.30 -3.80
CA GLU A 93 16.07 2.17 -2.66
C GLU A 93 17.51 2.44 -3.10
N ASP A 94 18.30 3.11 -2.26
CA ASP A 94 19.74 3.22 -2.46
C ASP A 94 20.51 1.99 -1.92
N ALA A 95 21.85 2.05 -1.98
CA ALA A 95 22.71 0.99 -1.45
C ALA A 95 22.61 0.80 0.08
N ASN A 96 22.20 1.85 0.80
CA ASN A 96 21.99 1.84 2.25
C ASN A 96 20.55 1.44 2.63
N LYS A 97 19.71 1.10 1.65
CA LYS A 97 18.29 0.75 1.82
C LYS A 97 17.41 1.92 2.27
N GLU A 98 17.89 3.14 2.07
CA GLU A 98 17.09 4.34 2.23
C GLU A 98 16.09 4.43 1.06
N LEU A 99 14.87 4.83 1.38
CA LEU A 99 13.76 4.84 0.44
C LEU A 99 13.55 6.24 -0.12
N TYR A 100 13.36 6.32 -1.43
CA TYR A 100 13.12 7.53 -2.19
C TYR A 100 11.80 7.36 -2.97
N ALA A 101 11.07 8.45 -3.19
CA ALA A 101 9.89 8.48 -4.04
C ALA A 101 10.18 9.31 -5.28
N ALA A 102 9.63 8.91 -6.43
CA ALA A 102 9.72 9.67 -7.67
C ALA A 102 8.33 9.90 -8.25
N GLY A 103 8.09 11.14 -8.68
CA GLY A 103 6.83 11.58 -9.28
C GLY A 103 6.98 11.89 -10.77
N ILE A 104 5.90 11.76 -11.53
CA ILE A 104 5.92 12.09 -12.96
C ILE A 104 6.13 13.59 -13.19
N SER A 105 5.65 14.45 -12.28
CA SER A 105 5.72 15.90 -12.47
C SER A 105 6.98 16.56 -11.90
N ASN A 106 7.76 15.86 -11.08
CA ASN A 106 8.92 16.44 -10.40
C ASN A 106 10.18 15.55 -10.37
N GLY A 107 10.14 14.33 -10.91
CA GLY A 107 11.27 13.39 -10.90
C GLY A 107 11.54 12.84 -9.51
#